data_AF-A0A970XT32-F1
#
_entry.id   AF-A0A970XT32-F1
#
_cell.length_a   1.000
_cell.length_b   1.000
_cell.length_c   1.000
_cell.angle_alpha   90.00
_cell.angle_beta   90.00
_cell.angle_gamma   90.00
#
_symmetry.space_group_name_H-M   'P 1'
#
loop_
_entity.id
_entity.type
_entity.pdbx_description
1 polymer ?
#
loop_
_entity_poly.entity_id
_entity_poly.type
_entity_poly.pdbx_seq_one_letter_code
_entity_poly.pdbx_strand_id
1 'polypeptide(L)'
;MTLAPDARRRLRRARGRARRAPIVWLVVFGLVVLVALIVVGWLLVTWKVDAVVMAIPALVPLTIVLVTVHWLDRWEPEPPLLLALMAAYGAGAAVVGTLLTGNFLLDVARDFLHDDQRVSAFSILVQGPIVEELIKGLGIVLLLLIARREIDGPLDGFIYAALIGAGFAFTENIIYFVSSGSTGVDFVWLLVVRCILSPFAHALFAGLFGAAMGWAARRREAWRFVAAGAVGMLLAIVVHAFWNGGSVLVLPLLGMDPSNPFAWIVSYLALQVPLFGLCAWGLVKLQDHDLDIIRFRLDEYRRAGWFTPGEVRMITDWDARRAAIRWGRSQPVEVDSAMRGFISDATRLAFAREHASVDKKDPDRRVIERRLLEATRGHRRVLNSAQRARREAASGSDVVASES
;
A
#
# COMPACT_ATOMS: atom_id res chain seq x y z
N MET A 1 -3.64 39.13 33.13
CA MET A 1 -2.30 38.80 32.56
C MET A 1 -2.43 38.68 31.04
N THR A 2 -2.15 39.78 30.34
CA THR A 2 -2.33 39.92 28.89
C THR A 2 -1.18 39.25 28.15
N LEU A 3 -1.44 38.12 27.48
CA LEU A 3 -0.44 37.44 26.64
C LEU A 3 0.14 38.41 25.59
N ALA A 4 1.47 38.46 25.53
CA ALA A 4 2.26 39.28 24.62
C ALA A 4 1.82 39.09 23.14
N PRO A 5 1.87 40.14 22.30
CA PRO A 5 1.39 40.11 20.91
C PRO A 5 1.99 38.97 20.07
N ASP A 6 3.23 38.59 20.35
CA ASP A 6 3.94 37.49 19.66
C ASP A 6 3.41 36.10 20.01
N ALA A 7 2.94 35.87 21.24
CA ALA A 7 2.34 34.60 21.64
C ALA A 7 1.00 34.37 20.91
N ARG A 8 0.22 35.44 20.70
CA ARG A 8 -1.04 35.38 19.93
C ARG A 8 -0.81 35.14 18.44
N ARG A 9 0.28 35.67 17.87
CA ARG A 9 0.69 35.41 16.47
C ARG A 9 1.16 33.97 16.27
N ARG A 10 1.91 33.40 17.21
CA ARG A 10 2.36 31.99 17.17
C ARG A 10 1.18 31.01 17.33
N LEU A 11 0.24 31.29 18.23
CA LEU A 11 -0.99 30.49 18.40
C LEU A 11 -1.94 30.58 17.19
N ARG A 12 -2.07 31.75 16.55
CA ARG A 12 -2.85 31.91 15.30
C ARG A 12 -2.22 31.17 14.12
N ARG A 13 -0.89 31.15 14.00
CA ARG A 13 -0.17 30.36 12.97
C ARG A 13 -0.24 28.85 13.23
N ALA A 14 -0.18 28.42 14.50
CA ALA A 14 -0.39 27.03 14.89
C ALA A 14 -1.83 26.55 14.61
N ARG A 15 -2.85 27.36 14.94
CA ARG A 15 -4.26 27.09 14.61
C ARG A 15 -4.55 27.14 13.10
N GLY A 16 -3.83 27.96 12.33
CA GLY A 16 -4.00 28.07 10.88
C GLY A 16 -3.48 26.86 10.09
N ARG A 17 -2.47 26.14 10.59
CA ARG A 17 -1.97 24.89 9.97
C ARG A 17 -2.76 23.65 10.40
N ALA A 18 -3.24 23.60 11.65
CA ALA A 18 -4.12 22.54 12.13
C ALA A 18 -5.49 22.50 11.42
N ARG A 19 -5.94 23.62 10.81
CA ARG A 19 -7.21 23.70 10.08
C ARG A 19 -7.16 23.37 8.59
N ARG A 20 -5.98 23.20 7.97
CA ARG A 20 -5.86 22.79 6.55
C ARG A 20 -5.83 21.28 6.35
N ALA A 21 -5.34 20.53 7.35
CA ALA A 21 -5.43 19.07 7.38
C ALA A 21 -6.89 18.53 7.36
N PRO A 22 -7.85 19.04 8.15
CA PRO A 22 -9.19 18.45 8.16
C PRO A 22 -9.93 18.59 6.83
N ILE A 23 -9.77 19.69 6.09
CA ILE A 23 -10.48 19.88 4.82
C ILE A 23 -9.95 18.93 3.75
N VAL A 24 -8.63 18.78 3.62
CA VAL A 24 -8.03 17.84 2.66
C VAL A 24 -8.47 16.41 2.97
N TRP A 25 -8.43 16.00 4.23
CA TRP A 25 -8.87 14.67 4.63
C TRP A 25 -10.38 14.45 4.48
N LEU A 26 -11.20 15.49 4.67
CA LEU A 26 -12.65 15.43 4.38
C LEU A 26 -12.91 15.29 2.87
N VAL A 27 -12.15 15.99 2.03
CA VAL A 27 -12.24 15.88 0.56
C VAL A 27 -11.80 14.48 0.11
N VAL A 28 -10.67 13.98 0.62
CA VAL A 28 -10.18 12.62 0.33
C VAL A 28 -11.22 11.58 0.75
N PHE A 29 -11.76 11.69 1.97
CA PHE A 29 -12.81 10.80 2.44
C PHE A 29 -14.07 10.90 1.58
N GLY A 30 -14.50 12.10 1.22
CA GLY A 30 -15.63 12.32 0.30
C GLY A 30 -15.42 11.68 -1.06
N LEU A 31 -14.19 11.73 -1.60
CA LEU A 31 -13.84 11.08 -2.86
C LEU A 31 -13.88 9.54 -2.75
N VAL A 32 -13.37 8.97 -1.65
CA VAL A 32 -13.48 7.53 -1.38
C VAL A 32 -14.93 7.08 -1.37
N VAL A 33 -15.78 7.79 -0.62
CA VAL A 33 -17.21 7.49 -0.55
C VAL A 33 -17.87 7.64 -1.91
N LEU A 34 -17.57 8.70 -2.65
CA LEU A 34 -18.12 8.93 -3.98
C LEU A 34 -17.78 7.78 -4.95
N VAL A 35 -16.51 7.38 -5.02
CA VAL A 35 -16.09 6.28 -5.90
C VAL A 35 -16.75 4.97 -5.47
N ALA A 36 -16.82 4.68 -4.18
CA ALA A 36 -17.50 3.49 -3.67
C ALA A 36 -18.99 3.47 -4.06
N LEU A 37 -19.69 4.61 -3.95
CA LEU A 37 -21.10 4.73 -4.35
C LEU A 37 -21.28 4.55 -5.87
N ILE A 38 -20.36 5.07 -6.68
CA ILE A 38 -20.40 4.88 -8.15
C ILE A 38 -20.22 3.40 -8.49
N VAL A 39 -19.22 2.73 -7.90
CA VAL A 39 -18.93 1.31 -8.15
C VAL A 39 -20.11 0.44 -7.72
N VAL A 40 -20.60 0.62 -6.49
CA VAL A 40 -21.74 -0.13 -5.96
C VAL A 40 -23.00 0.15 -6.78
N GLY A 41 -23.28 1.42 -7.09
CA GLY A 41 -24.42 1.81 -7.91
C GLY A 41 -24.38 1.16 -9.30
N TRP A 42 -23.23 1.19 -9.96
CA TRP A 42 -23.04 0.54 -11.26
C TRP A 42 -23.24 -0.98 -11.17
N LEU A 43 -22.59 -1.64 -10.21
CA LEU A 43 -22.72 -3.09 -10.00
C LEU A 43 -24.17 -3.51 -9.74
N LEU A 44 -24.91 -2.78 -8.91
CA LEU A 44 -26.30 -3.07 -8.58
C LEU A 44 -27.26 -2.81 -9.75
N VAL A 45 -27.00 -1.77 -10.55
CA VAL A 45 -27.80 -1.49 -11.75
C VAL A 45 -27.59 -2.58 -12.80
N THR A 46 -26.35 -3.03 -13.00
CA THR A 46 -26.02 -4.03 -14.02
C THR A 46 -26.41 -5.45 -13.60
N TRP A 47 -26.12 -5.84 -12.36
CA TRP A 47 -26.14 -7.24 -11.91
C TRP A 47 -27.00 -7.48 -10.66
N LYS A 48 -27.68 -6.46 -10.13
CA LYS A 48 -28.64 -6.56 -9.01
C LYS A 48 -28.05 -7.32 -7.80
N VAL A 49 -28.78 -8.31 -7.29
CA VAL A 49 -28.41 -9.08 -6.10
C VAL A 49 -27.20 -9.99 -6.36
N ASP A 50 -26.99 -10.42 -7.60
CA ASP A 50 -25.87 -11.32 -7.94
C ASP A 50 -24.52 -10.66 -7.69
N ALA A 51 -24.39 -9.35 -7.93
CA ALA A 51 -23.20 -8.59 -7.57
C ALA A 51 -22.89 -8.63 -6.07
N VAL A 52 -23.93 -8.59 -5.22
CA VAL A 52 -23.76 -8.63 -3.76
C VAL A 52 -23.30 -10.02 -3.32
N VAL A 53 -23.89 -11.08 -3.90
CA VAL A 53 -23.51 -12.46 -3.61
C VAL A 53 -22.05 -12.71 -4.05
N MET A 54 -21.67 -12.25 -5.24
CA MET A 54 -20.33 -12.44 -5.78
C MET A 54 -19.26 -11.53 -5.16
N ALA A 55 -19.65 -10.47 -4.45
CA ALA A 55 -18.73 -9.68 -3.63
C ALA A 55 -18.15 -10.51 -2.47
N ILE A 56 -18.90 -11.46 -1.92
CA ILE A 56 -18.45 -12.29 -0.79
C ILE A 56 -17.16 -13.06 -1.12
N PRO A 57 -17.10 -13.91 -2.18
CA PRO A 57 -15.86 -14.58 -2.56
C PRO A 57 -14.77 -13.59 -2.99
N ALA A 58 -15.11 -12.45 -3.61
CA ALA A 58 -14.13 -11.45 -4.02
C ALA A 58 -13.41 -10.78 -2.82
N LEU A 59 -13.99 -10.80 -1.62
CA LEU A 59 -13.32 -10.32 -0.39
C LEU A 59 -12.12 -11.18 0.01
N VAL A 60 -12.07 -12.45 -0.39
CA VAL A 60 -10.97 -13.36 -0.03
C VAL A 60 -9.63 -12.86 -0.56
N PRO A 61 -9.41 -12.68 -1.89
CA PRO A 61 -8.14 -12.17 -2.40
C PRO A 61 -7.84 -10.75 -1.92
N LEU A 62 -8.86 -9.88 -1.78
CA LEU A 62 -8.67 -8.54 -1.23
C LEU A 62 -8.08 -8.61 0.19
N THR A 63 -8.64 -9.46 1.05
CA THR A 63 -8.18 -9.63 2.44
C THR A 63 -6.75 -10.18 2.48
N ILE A 64 -6.43 -11.16 1.62
CA ILE A 64 -5.08 -11.71 1.50
C ILE A 64 -4.09 -10.60 1.19
N VAL A 65 -4.37 -9.76 0.18
CA VAL A 65 -3.49 -8.65 -0.18
C VAL A 65 -3.38 -7.62 0.95
N LEU A 66 -4.48 -7.25 1.60
CA LEU A 66 -4.47 -6.29 2.71
C LEU A 66 -3.61 -6.79 3.89
N VAL A 67 -3.71 -8.07 4.24
CA VAL A 67 -2.88 -8.68 5.28
C VAL A 67 -1.40 -8.68 4.89
N THR A 68 -1.08 -9.03 3.64
CA THR A 68 0.31 -9.00 3.14
C THR A 68 0.88 -7.59 3.11
N VAL A 69 0.12 -6.60 2.64
CA VAL A 69 0.52 -5.20 2.64
C VAL A 69 0.75 -4.72 4.07
N HIS A 70 -0.15 -5.02 5.01
CA HIS A 70 0.06 -4.68 6.41
C HIS A 70 1.32 -5.30 7.02
N TRP A 71 1.70 -6.50 6.58
CA TRP A 71 2.94 -7.15 6.99
C TRP A 71 4.19 -6.52 6.37
N LEU A 72 4.13 -6.14 5.09
CA LEU A 72 5.21 -5.42 4.40
C LEU A 72 5.43 -4.03 5.03
N ASP A 73 4.33 -3.35 5.36
CA ASP A 73 4.27 -1.99 5.89
C ASP A 73 4.49 -1.89 7.41
N ARG A 74 4.87 -2.99 8.07
CA ARG A 74 4.94 -3.07 9.54
C ARG A 74 5.97 -2.13 10.18
N TRP A 75 6.96 -1.65 9.41
CA TRP A 75 8.05 -0.83 9.92
C TRP A 75 7.70 0.66 9.92
N GLU A 76 7.07 1.15 8.86
CA GLU A 76 6.59 2.51 8.71
C GLU A 76 5.14 2.53 8.20
N PRO A 77 4.14 2.35 9.08
CA PRO A 77 2.76 2.25 8.63
C PRO A 77 2.26 3.50 7.90
N GLU A 78 1.71 3.28 6.71
CA GLU A 78 1.13 4.31 5.86
C GLU A 78 -0.22 4.83 6.39
N PRO A 79 -0.61 6.07 6.07
CA PRO A 79 -1.91 6.61 6.48
C PRO A 79 -3.07 5.76 5.95
N PRO A 80 -3.94 5.20 6.83
CA PRO A 80 -4.97 4.25 6.42
C PRO A 80 -5.99 4.85 5.46
N LEU A 81 -6.21 6.17 5.51
CA LEU A 81 -7.11 6.86 4.59
C LEU A 81 -6.52 6.96 3.17
N LEU A 82 -5.20 7.06 3.01
CA LEU A 82 -4.57 7.01 1.68
C LEU A 82 -4.58 5.59 1.13
N LEU A 83 -4.34 4.59 1.98
CA LEU A 83 -4.49 3.18 1.62
C LEU A 83 -5.92 2.87 1.13
N ALA A 84 -6.94 3.34 1.87
CA ALA A 84 -8.33 3.22 1.46
C ALA A 84 -8.64 3.98 0.16
N LEU A 85 -8.05 5.16 -0.04
CA LEU A 85 -8.17 5.92 -1.27
C LEU A 85 -7.61 5.17 -2.48
N MET A 86 -6.44 4.56 -2.35
CA MET A 86 -5.83 3.78 -3.42
C MET A 86 -6.65 2.54 -3.76
N ALA A 87 -7.16 1.82 -2.76
CA ALA A 87 -8.06 0.70 -2.98
C ALA A 87 -9.37 1.13 -3.65
N ALA A 88 -9.99 2.23 -3.19
CA ALA A 88 -11.22 2.76 -3.78
C ALA A 88 -10.99 3.22 -5.24
N TYR A 89 -9.87 3.90 -5.51
CA TYR A 89 -9.48 4.26 -6.86
C TYR A 89 -9.37 3.02 -7.76
N GLY A 90 -8.70 1.97 -7.29
CA GLY A 90 -8.60 0.70 -8.00
C GLY A 90 -9.94 0.08 -8.36
N ALA A 91 -10.87 0.04 -7.39
CA ALA A 91 -12.23 -0.47 -7.61
C ALA A 91 -12.98 0.34 -8.68
N GLY A 92 -12.87 1.67 -8.66
CA GLY A 92 -13.42 2.54 -9.69
C GLY A 92 -12.75 2.35 -11.06
N ALA A 93 -11.43 2.19 -11.07
CA ALA A 93 -10.63 1.95 -12.26
C ALA A 93 -11.04 0.66 -12.99
N ALA A 94 -11.45 -0.39 -12.26
CA ALA A 94 -11.97 -1.61 -12.86
C ALA A 94 -13.25 -1.36 -13.67
N VAL A 95 -14.19 -0.58 -13.14
CA VAL A 95 -15.42 -0.20 -13.88
C VAL A 95 -15.08 0.57 -15.15
N VAL A 96 -14.19 1.56 -15.06
CA VAL A 96 -13.74 2.34 -16.22
C VAL A 96 -13.05 1.44 -17.24
N GLY A 97 -12.18 0.54 -16.79
CA GLY A 97 -11.49 -0.45 -17.61
C GLY A 97 -12.48 -1.32 -18.38
N THR A 98 -13.45 -1.93 -17.68
CA THR A 98 -14.50 -2.76 -18.30
C THR A 98 -15.31 -2.00 -19.36
N LEU A 99 -15.68 -0.74 -19.10
CA LEU A 99 -16.44 0.06 -20.06
C LEU A 99 -15.63 0.42 -21.31
N LEU A 100 -14.33 0.72 -21.14
CA LEU A 100 -13.44 1.06 -22.26
C LEU A 100 -13.09 -0.17 -23.11
N THR A 101 -12.77 -1.29 -22.45
CA THR A 101 -12.37 -2.51 -23.14
C THR A 101 -13.55 -3.21 -23.79
N GLY A 102 -14.67 -3.33 -23.09
CA GLY A 102 -15.85 -4.09 -23.51
C GLY A 102 -16.65 -3.46 -24.65
N ASN A 103 -16.73 -2.13 -24.72
CA ASN A 103 -17.67 -1.44 -25.63
C ASN A 103 -17.01 -0.69 -26.80
N PHE A 104 -15.74 -0.30 -26.70
CA PHE A 104 -15.11 0.54 -27.73
C PHE A 104 -13.97 -0.18 -28.44
N LEU A 105 -13.01 -0.70 -27.68
CA LEU A 105 -11.79 -1.28 -28.26
C LEU A 105 -12.01 -2.67 -28.88
N LEU A 106 -12.92 -3.46 -28.30
CA LEU A 106 -13.30 -4.77 -28.84
C LEU A 106 -13.99 -4.66 -30.21
N ASP A 107 -14.83 -3.64 -30.41
CA ASP A 107 -15.50 -3.40 -31.69
C ASP A 107 -14.50 -2.95 -32.76
N VAL A 108 -13.59 -2.05 -32.41
CA VAL A 108 -12.48 -1.67 -33.29
C VAL A 108 -11.63 -2.89 -33.67
N ALA A 109 -11.30 -3.77 -32.73
CA ALA A 109 -10.50 -4.96 -33.03
C ALA A 109 -11.20 -5.94 -34.00
N ARG A 110 -12.53 -6.10 -33.87
CA ARG A 110 -13.34 -6.91 -34.79
C ARG A 110 -13.29 -6.39 -36.22
N ASP A 111 -13.27 -5.07 -36.38
CA ASP A 111 -13.21 -4.41 -37.69
C ASP A 111 -11.87 -4.59 -38.41
N PHE A 112 -10.78 -4.90 -37.70
CA PHE A 112 -9.43 -5.06 -38.30
C PHE A 112 -8.95 -6.50 -38.43
N LEU A 113 -9.28 -7.36 -37.46
CA LEU A 113 -8.72 -8.72 -37.39
C LEU A 113 -9.59 -9.76 -38.12
N HIS A 114 -10.89 -9.50 -38.28
CA HIS A 114 -11.86 -10.35 -38.98
C HIS A 114 -11.83 -11.85 -38.60
N ASP A 115 -11.34 -12.17 -37.40
CA ASP A 115 -11.22 -13.52 -36.84
C ASP A 115 -11.40 -13.44 -35.32
N ASP A 116 -12.49 -14.03 -34.83
CA ASP A 116 -12.90 -13.97 -33.42
C ASP A 116 -11.84 -14.55 -32.48
N GLN A 117 -11.09 -15.56 -32.91
CA GLN A 117 -10.04 -16.15 -32.07
C GLN A 117 -8.86 -15.18 -31.92
N ARG A 118 -8.47 -14.50 -33.00
CA ARG A 118 -7.40 -13.50 -32.97
C ARG A 118 -7.81 -12.24 -32.23
N VAL A 119 -9.07 -11.81 -32.36
CA VAL A 119 -9.64 -10.71 -31.59
C VAL A 119 -9.59 -11.03 -30.09
N SER A 120 -10.01 -12.24 -29.70
CA SER A 120 -9.98 -12.69 -28.31
C SER A 120 -8.55 -12.72 -27.77
N ALA A 121 -7.61 -13.32 -28.50
CA ALA A 121 -6.20 -13.37 -28.09
C ALA A 121 -5.58 -11.96 -27.96
N PHE A 122 -5.86 -11.06 -28.90
CA PHE A 122 -5.41 -9.67 -28.82
C PHE A 122 -5.98 -8.94 -27.59
N SER A 123 -7.28 -9.13 -27.32
CA SER A 123 -7.95 -8.53 -26.17
C SER A 123 -7.30 -8.97 -24.85
N ILE A 124 -7.03 -10.27 -24.70
CA ILE A 124 -6.49 -10.85 -23.47
C ILE A 124 -4.99 -10.55 -23.28
N LEU A 125 -4.20 -10.58 -24.36
CA LEU A 125 -2.73 -10.49 -24.27
C LEU A 125 -2.20 -9.07 -24.39
N VAL A 126 -2.91 -8.18 -25.09
CA VAL A 126 -2.39 -6.86 -25.46
C VAL A 126 -3.29 -5.77 -24.93
N GLN A 127 -4.56 -5.75 -25.36
CA GLN A 127 -5.47 -4.66 -25.05
C GLN A 127 -5.75 -4.54 -23.54
N GLY A 128 -6.16 -5.63 -22.90
CA GLY A 128 -6.47 -5.69 -21.47
C GLY A 128 -5.28 -5.22 -20.63
N PRO A 129 -4.11 -5.90 -20.71
CA PRO A 129 -2.92 -5.51 -19.96
C PRO A 129 -2.52 -4.04 -20.16
N ILE A 130 -2.53 -3.52 -21.39
CA ILE A 130 -2.17 -2.11 -21.63
C ILE A 130 -3.18 -1.17 -20.99
N VAL A 131 -4.47 -1.34 -21.29
CA VAL A 131 -5.52 -0.40 -20.84
C VAL A 131 -5.61 -0.42 -19.32
N GLU A 132 -5.63 -1.61 -18.72
CA GLU A 132 -5.80 -1.73 -17.29
C GLU A 132 -4.60 -1.21 -16.52
N GLU A 133 -3.36 -1.54 -16.92
CA GLU A 133 -2.17 -1.04 -16.20
C GLU A 133 -2.01 0.47 -16.35
N LEU A 134 -2.39 1.06 -17.49
CA LEU A 134 -2.40 2.52 -17.65
C LEU A 134 -3.41 3.20 -16.73
N ILE A 135 -4.63 2.67 -16.63
CA ILE A 135 -5.66 3.23 -15.74
C ILE A 135 -5.24 3.05 -14.28
N LYS A 136 -4.74 1.88 -13.88
CA LYS A 136 -4.21 1.67 -12.51
C LYS A 136 -3.05 2.63 -12.21
N GLY A 137 -2.12 2.77 -13.14
CA GLY A 137 -0.94 3.63 -13.00
C GLY A 137 -1.27 5.12 -12.85
N LEU A 138 -2.36 5.59 -13.47
CA LEU A 138 -2.83 6.96 -13.26
C LEU A 138 -3.11 7.25 -11.77
N GLY A 139 -3.56 6.27 -10.99
CA GLY A 139 -3.77 6.43 -9.55
C GLY A 139 -2.50 6.78 -8.78
N ILE A 140 -1.37 6.15 -9.12
CA ILE A 140 -0.06 6.49 -8.52
C ILE A 140 0.42 7.87 -8.95
N VAL A 141 0.21 8.23 -10.21
CA VAL A 141 0.55 9.57 -10.68
C VAL A 141 -0.26 10.62 -9.92
N LEU A 142 -1.56 10.40 -9.73
CA LEU A 142 -2.42 11.28 -8.94
C LEU A 142 -1.97 11.34 -7.48
N LEU A 143 -1.60 10.22 -6.86
CA LEU A 143 -1.08 10.18 -5.49
C LEU A 143 0.20 11.03 -5.37
N LEU A 144 1.12 10.91 -6.33
CA LEU A 144 2.35 11.72 -6.37
C LEU A 144 2.07 13.22 -6.57
N LEU A 145 0.94 13.61 -7.16
CA LEU A 145 0.56 15.01 -7.31
C LEU A 145 -0.03 15.58 -6.00
N ILE A 146 -0.79 14.78 -5.25
CA ILE A 146 -1.50 15.24 -4.04
C ILE A 146 -0.72 15.03 -2.75
N ALA A 147 0.05 13.94 -2.65
CA ALA A 147 0.64 13.43 -1.42
C ALA A 147 2.05 12.85 -1.65
N ARG A 148 2.84 13.45 -2.54
CA ARG A 148 4.23 13.02 -2.87
C ARG A 148 5.10 12.70 -1.65
N ARG A 149 4.90 13.43 -0.55
CA ARG A 149 5.71 13.31 0.67
C ARG A 149 5.39 12.07 1.50
N GLU A 150 4.33 11.35 1.15
CA GLU A 150 3.98 10.06 1.74
C GLU A 150 4.59 8.92 0.91
N ILE A 151 5.47 9.20 -0.07
CA ILE A 151 6.21 8.19 -0.83
C ILE A 151 7.69 8.49 -0.66
N ASP A 152 8.30 7.81 0.31
CA ASP A 152 9.70 7.97 0.71
C ASP A 152 10.61 6.94 0.03
N GLY A 153 10.05 5.84 -0.48
CA GLY A 153 10.81 4.80 -1.15
C GLY A 153 10.06 3.97 -2.19
N PRO A 154 10.78 2.99 -2.80
CA PRO A 154 10.17 2.01 -3.71
C PRO A 154 9.14 1.12 -3.02
N LEU A 155 9.32 0.79 -1.73
CA LEU A 155 8.38 -0.06 -0.99
C LEU A 155 7.01 0.63 -0.82
N ASP A 156 7.00 1.90 -0.43
CA ASP A 156 5.78 2.70 -0.27
C ASP A 156 5.03 2.82 -1.60
N GLY A 157 5.78 3.14 -2.66
CA GLY A 157 5.24 3.20 -4.03
C GLY A 157 4.61 1.87 -4.44
N PHE A 158 5.26 0.74 -4.12
CA PHE A 158 4.69 -0.59 -4.32
C PHE A 158 3.42 -0.80 -3.50
N ILE A 159 3.42 -0.47 -2.20
CA ILE A 159 2.28 -0.66 -1.28
C ILE A 159 1.04 0.08 -1.78
N TYR A 160 1.18 1.36 -2.14
CA TYR A 160 0.06 2.15 -2.66
C TYR A 160 -0.47 1.57 -3.98
N ALA A 161 0.42 1.15 -4.88
CA ALA A 161 0.00 0.62 -6.17
C ALA A 161 -0.59 -0.79 -6.05
N ALA A 162 -0.07 -1.59 -5.13
CA ALA A 162 -0.62 -2.89 -4.79
C ALA A 162 -2.06 -2.78 -4.28
N LEU A 163 -2.39 -1.72 -3.52
CA LEU A 163 -3.77 -1.47 -3.11
C LEU A 163 -4.67 -1.01 -4.25
N ILE A 164 -4.17 -0.22 -5.21
CA ILE A 164 -4.89 0.04 -6.46
C ILE A 164 -5.18 -1.29 -7.17
N GLY A 165 -4.17 -2.14 -7.33
CA GLY A 165 -4.34 -3.47 -7.91
C GLY A 165 -5.33 -4.35 -7.15
N ALA A 166 -5.31 -4.32 -5.82
CA ALA A 166 -6.23 -5.09 -4.97
C ALA A 166 -7.68 -4.62 -5.11
N GLY A 167 -7.92 -3.31 -5.11
CA GLY A 167 -9.24 -2.75 -5.34
C GLY A 167 -9.76 -3.04 -6.74
N PHE A 168 -8.87 -2.96 -7.73
CA PHE A 168 -9.19 -3.34 -9.11
C PHE A 168 -9.59 -4.81 -9.20
N ALA A 169 -8.77 -5.70 -8.66
CA ALA A 169 -9.04 -7.14 -8.63
C ALA A 169 -10.33 -7.47 -7.89
N PHE A 170 -10.66 -6.75 -6.81
CA PHE A 170 -11.92 -6.95 -6.09
C PHE A 170 -13.13 -6.73 -6.99
N THR A 171 -13.21 -5.57 -7.66
CA THR A 171 -14.33 -5.26 -8.56
C THR A 171 -14.31 -6.16 -9.80
N GLU A 172 -13.14 -6.42 -10.37
CA GLU A 172 -13.01 -7.33 -11.51
C GLU A 172 -13.47 -8.75 -11.17
N ASN A 173 -13.09 -9.29 -10.01
CA ASN A 173 -13.52 -10.62 -9.58
C ASN A 173 -15.04 -10.72 -9.48
N ILE A 174 -15.72 -9.68 -8.97
CA ILE A 174 -17.19 -9.64 -8.96
C ILE A 174 -17.72 -9.74 -10.40
N ILE A 175 -17.20 -8.93 -11.31
CA ILE A 175 -17.61 -8.94 -12.71
C ILE A 175 -17.38 -10.32 -13.32
N TYR A 176 -16.22 -10.96 -13.09
CA TYR A 176 -15.93 -12.31 -13.59
C TYR A 176 -16.88 -13.36 -13.01
N PHE A 177 -17.11 -13.36 -11.70
CA PHE A 177 -17.95 -14.36 -11.07
C PHE A 177 -19.39 -14.27 -11.55
N VAL A 178 -19.95 -13.05 -11.64
CA VAL A 178 -21.32 -12.87 -12.13
C VAL A 178 -21.43 -13.14 -13.64
N SER A 179 -20.51 -12.62 -14.44
CA SER A 179 -20.60 -12.73 -15.91
C SER A 179 -20.22 -14.11 -16.46
N SER A 180 -19.50 -14.93 -15.69
CA SER A 180 -19.08 -16.27 -16.13
C SER A 180 -20.25 -17.21 -16.42
N GLY A 181 -21.41 -17.02 -15.79
CA GLY A 181 -22.53 -17.96 -15.83
C GLY A 181 -22.18 -19.38 -15.35
N SER A 182 -20.99 -19.58 -14.78
CA SER A 182 -20.45 -20.88 -14.42
C SER A 182 -21.15 -21.41 -13.17
N THR A 183 -21.38 -22.71 -13.11
CA THR A 183 -21.99 -23.39 -11.96
C THR A 183 -21.23 -24.67 -11.63
N GLY A 184 -21.49 -25.25 -10.45
CA GLY A 184 -20.87 -26.52 -10.05
C GLY A 184 -19.34 -26.47 -10.02
N VAL A 185 -18.69 -27.46 -10.62
CA VAL A 185 -17.23 -27.65 -10.56
C VAL A 185 -16.49 -26.51 -11.28
N ASP A 186 -17.00 -26.02 -12.41
CA ASP A 186 -16.33 -24.97 -13.19
C ASP A 186 -16.30 -23.65 -12.42
N PHE A 187 -17.37 -23.35 -11.68
CA PHE A 187 -17.40 -22.18 -10.80
C PHE A 187 -16.42 -22.33 -9.63
N VAL A 188 -16.35 -23.53 -9.02
CA VAL A 188 -15.36 -23.80 -7.96
C VAL A 188 -13.94 -23.64 -8.49
N TRP A 189 -13.66 -24.13 -9.71
CA TRP A 189 -12.37 -23.94 -10.34
C TRP A 189 -12.03 -22.47 -10.58
N LEU A 190 -12.99 -21.68 -11.10
CA LEU A 190 -12.85 -20.23 -11.25
C LEU A 190 -12.52 -19.55 -9.92
N LEU A 191 -13.21 -19.92 -8.83
CA LEU A 191 -12.93 -19.39 -7.50
C LEU A 191 -11.52 -19.77 -7.01
N VAL A 192 -11.08 -21.02 -7.21
CA VAL A 192 -9.73 -21.46 -6.82
C VAL A 192 -8.67 -20.66 -7.56
N VAL A 193 -8.79 -20.53 -8.87
CA VAL A 193 -7.84 -19.77 -9.68
C VAL A 193 -7.78 -18.31 -9.20
N ARG A 194 -8.92 -17.65 -9.06
CA ARG A 194 -8.96 -16.20 -8.78
C ARG A 194 -8.70 -15.83 -7.32
N CYS A 195 -9.18 -16.63 -6.38
CA CYS A 195 -9.08 -16.32 -4.95
C CYS A 195 -7.83 -16.90 -4.28
N ILE A 196 -7.31 -18.03 -4.77
CA ILE A 196 -6.20 -18.76 -4.11
C ILE A 196 -4.92 -18.69 -4.93
N LEU A 197 -5.00 -18.92 -6.24
CA LEU A 197 -3.81 -19.02 -7.08
C LEU A 197 -3.37 -17.66 -7.63
N SER A 198 -4.28 -16.70 -7.79
CA SER A 198 -3.96 -15.37 -8.32
C SER A 198 -4.24 -14.17 -7.40
N PRO A 199 -4.26 -14.28 -6.05
CA PRO A 199 -4.69 -13.17 -5.19
C PRO A 199 -3.77 -11.93 -5.33
N PHE A 200 -2.50 -12.15 -5.69
CA PHE A 200 -1.50 -11.10 -5.80
C PHE A 200 -1.28 -10.57 -7.21
N ALA A 201 -1.91 -11.13 -8.25
CA ALA A 201 -1.57 -10.83 -9.65
C ALA A 201 -1.64 -9.31 -9.95
N HIS A 202 -2.83 -8.70 -9.85
CA HIS A 202 -2.99 -7.26 -10.09
C HIS A 202 -2.21 -6.38 -9.11
N ALA A 203 -2.07 -6.83 -7.85
CA ALA A 203 -1.29 -6.10 -6.85
C ALA A 203 0.19 -6.03 -7.22
N LEU A 204 0.74 -7.11 -7.77
CA LEU A 204 2.13 -7.19 -8.23
C LEU A 204 2.34 -6.36 -9.50
N PHE A 205 1.45 -6.47 -10.50
CA PHE A 205 1.60 -5.73 -11.76
C PHE A 205 1.61 -4.22 -11.52
N ALA A 206 0.59 -3.71 -10.84
CA ALA A 206 0.52 -2.30 -10.44
C ALA A 206 1.68 -1.94 -9.49
N GLY A 207 2.00 -2.83 -8.55
CA GLY A 207 3.11 -2.71 -7.61
C GLY A 207 4.46 -2.44 -8.28
N LEU A 208 4.78 -3.09 -9.39
CA LEU A 208 6.05 -2.90 -10.12
C LEU A 208 6.16 -1.47 -10.68
N PHE A 209 5.07 -0.93 -11.24
CA PHE A 209 5.03 0.47 -11.65
C PHE A 209 5.13 1.41 -10.44
N GLY A 210 4.40 1.10 -9.36
CA GLY A 210 4.47 1.82 -8.09
C GLY A 210 5.89 1.91 -7.52
N ALA A 211 6.62 0.80 -7.50
CA ALA A 211 8.00 0.74 -7.00
C ALA A 211 8.95 1.61 -7.83
N ALA A 212 8.82 1.59 -9.16
CA ALA A 212 9.61 2.44 -10.05
C ALA A 212 9.31 3.93 -9.81
N MET A 213 8.04 4.28 -9.65
CA MET A 213 7.61 5.65 -9.34
C MET A 213 8.05 6.10 -7.94
N GLY A 214 8.03 5.22 -6.94
CA GLY A 214 8.57 5.47 -5.60
C GLY A 214 10.08 5.68 -5.59
N TRP A 215 10.82 4.93 -6.41
CA TRP A 215 12.25 5.18 -6.63
C TRP A 215 12.50 6.59 -7.20
N ALA A 216 11.67 7.03 -8.15
CA ALA A 216 11.75 8.37 -8.73
C ALA A 216 11.33 9.47 -7.73
N ALA A 217 10.36 9.20 -6.85
CA ALA A 217 9.84 10.12 -5.83
C ALA A 217 10.93 10.72 -4.92
N ARG A 218 12.01 9.96 -4.67
CA ARG A 218 13.14 10.37 -3.83
C ARG A 218 13.97 11.53 -4.37
N ARG A 219 13.85 11.88 -5.66
CA ARG A 219 14.52 13.05 -6.24
C ARG A 219 13.58 13.89 -7.09
N ARG A 220 13.90 15.17 -7.24
CA ARG A 220 13.06 16.15 -7.95
C ARG A 220 13.31 16.23 -9.46
N GLU A 221 14.14 15.33 -10.00
CA GLU A 221 14.55 15.38 -11.40
C GLU A 221 13.45 14.80 -12.30
N ALA A 222 12.91 15.62 -13.22
CA ALA A 222 11.79 15.23 -14.07
C ALA A 222 12.08 14.01 -14.96
N TRP A 223 13.32 13.89 -15.48
CA TRP A 223 13.71 12.76 -16.33
C TRP A 223 13.59 11.41 -15.61
N ARG A 224 13.78 11.38 -14.28
CA ARG A 224 13.64 10.15 -13.49
C ARG A 224 12.20 9.65 -13.47
N PHE A 225 11.23 10.55 -13.40
CA PHE A 225 9.81 10.19 -13.48
C PHE A 225 9.45 9.62 -14.84
N VAL A 226 9.96 10.23 -15.91
CA VAL A 226 9.72 9.75 -17.27
C VAL A 226 10.36 8.38 -17.48
N ALA A 227 11.65 8.22 -17.14
CA ALA A 227 12.37 6.97 -17.32
C ALA A 227 11.82 5.85 -16.43
N ALA A 228 11.66 6.09 -15.13
CA ALA A 228 11.13 5.09 -14.21
C ALA A 228 9.66 4.78 -14.49
N GLY A 229 8.87 5.78 -14.88
CA GLY A 229 7.48 5.60 -15.28
C GLY A 229 7.36 4.74 -16.54
N ALA A 230 8.16 5.01 -17.58
CA ALA A 230 8.16 4.23 -18.81
C ALA A 230 8.60 2.77 -18.56
N VAL A 231 9.72 2.58 -17.86
CA VAL A 231 10.24 1.24 -17.56
C VAL A 231 9.30 0.46 -16.66
N GLY A 232 8.80 1.09 -15.58
CA GLY A 232 7.87 0.46 -14.65
C GLY A 232 6.54 0.09 -15.29
N MET A 233 6.01 0.95 -16.17
CA MET A 233 4.75 0.70 -16.89
C MET A 233 4.92 -0.43 -17.90
N LEU A 234 6.01 -0.40 -18.69
CA LEU A 234 6.31 -1.48 -19.61
C LEU A 234 6.44 -2.82 -18.87
N LEU A 235 7.14 -2.83 -17.74
CA LEU A 235 7.31 -4.03 -16.92
C LEU A 235 5.96 -4.52 -16.39
N ALA A 236 5.10 -3.64 -15.86
CA ALA A 236 3.77 -4.00 -15.39
C ALA A 236 2.92 -4.64 -16.50
N ILE A 237 2.89 -4.01 -17.68
CA ILE A 237 2.15 -4.51 -18.86
C ILE A 237 2.67 -5.86 -19.32
N VAL A 238 3.99 -6.02 -19.44
CA VAL A 238 4.61 -7.27 -19.91
C VAL A 238 4.36 -8.41 -18.93
N VAL A 239 4.50 -8.16 -17.63
CA VAL A 239 4.28 -9.19 -16.61
C VAL A 239 2.80 -9.57 -16.53
N HIS A 240 1.88 -8.60 -16.68
CA HIS A 240 0.45 -8.87 -16.76
C HIS A 240 0.10 -9.66 -18.05
N ALA A 241 0.58 -9.23 -19.20
CA ALA A 241 0.40 -9.96 -20.46
C ALA A 241 0.96 -11.39 -20.40
N PHE A 242 2.12 -11.58 -19.76
CA PHE A 242 2.71 -12.88 -19.55
C PHE A 242 1.85 -13.78 -18.66
N TRP A 243 1.26 -13.23 -17.59
CA TRP A 243 0.30 -13.94 -16.74
C TRP A 243 -0.90 -14.42 -17.55
N ASN A 244 -1.53 -13.53 -18.32
CA ASN A 244 -2.66 -13.86 -19.19
C ASN A 244 -2.27 -14.86 -20.30
N GLY A 245 -1.04 -14.76 -20.79
CA GLY A 245 -0.48 -15.64 -21.80
C GLY A 245 -0.25 -17.08 -21.35
N GLY A 246 -0.28 -17.38 -20.04
CA GLY A 246 -0.17 -18.75 -19.54
C GLY A 246 -1.21 -19.68 -20.17
N SER A 247 -2.48 -19.27 -20.17
CA SER A 247 -3.59 -20.06 -20.73
C SER A 247 -3.79 -19.88 -22.23
N VAL A 248 -3.51 -18.69 -22.76
CA VAL A 248 -3.80 -18.35 -24.17
C VAL A 248 -2.65 -18.69 -25.12
N LEU A 249 -1.40 -18.64 -24.65
CA LEU A 249 -0.20 -18.79 -25.49
C LEU A 249 0.64 -20.00 -25.05
N VAL A 250 1.07 -20.03 -23.79
CA VAL A 250 2.06 -21.00 -23.30
C VAL A 250 1.51 -22.42 -23.35
N LEU A 251 0.34 -22.67 -22.78
CA LEU A 251 -0.27 -24.01 -22.78
C LEU A 251 -0.51 -24.54 -24.21
N PRO A 252 -1.13 -23.78 -25.12
CA PRO A 252 -1.27 -24.19 -26.52
C PRO A 252 0.06 -24.44 -27.24
N LEU A 253 1.09 -23.61 -27.01
CA LEU A 253 2.43 -23.82 -27.61
C LEU A 253 3.09 -25.12 -27.15
N LEU A 254 2.79 -25.57 -25.93
CA LEU A 254 3.27 -26.85 -25.40
C LEU A 254 2.39 -28.04 -25.82
N GLY A 255 1.39 -27.81 -26.69
CA GLY A 255 0.43 -28.83 -27.11
C GLY A 255 -0.51 -29.29 -25.99
N MET A 256 -0.67 -28.49 -24.94
CA MET A 256 -1.52 -28.78 -23.79
C MET A 256 -2.85 -28.04 -23.90
N ASP A 257 -3.94 -28.73 -23.55
CA ASP A 257 -5.28 -28.15 -23.51
C ASP A 257 -5.42 -27.15 -22.34
N PRO A 258 -5.74 -25.86 -22.59
CA PRO A 258 -5.95 -24.87 -21.54
C PRO A 258 -7.10 -25.19 -20.59
N SER A 259 -8.05 -26.02 -21.01
CA SER A 259 -9.18 -26.46 -20.18
C SER A 259 -8.79 -27.58 -19.21
N ASN A 260 -7.61 -28.21 -19.39
CA ASN A 260 -7.12 -29.25 -18.50
C ASN A 260 -6.55 -28.63 -17.20
N PRO A 261 -7.19 -28.85 -16.02
CA PRO A 261 -6.75 -28.26 -14.77
C PRO A 261 -5.33 -28.69 -14.36
N PHE A 262 -4.92 -29.92 -14.69
CA PHE A 262 -3.58 -30.42 -14.38
C PHE A 262 -2.52 -29.66 -15.18
N ALA A 263 -2.73 -29.49 -16.49
CA ALA A 263 -1.82 -28.73 -17.34
C ALA A 263 -1.71 -27.28 -16.86
N TRP A 264 -2.84 -26.67 -16.50
CA TRP A 264 -2.88 -25.33 -15.91
C TRP A 264 -2.04 -25.25 -14.64
N ILE A 265 -2.22 -26.18 -13.69
CA ILE A 265 -1.44 -26.21 -12.44
C ILE A 265 0.06 -26.38 -12.70
N VAL A 266 0.45 -27.25 -13.63
CA VAL A 266 1.87 -27.43 -13.98
C VAL A 266 2.45 -26.13 -14.54
N SER A 267 1.74 -25.46 -15.45
CA SER A 267 2.18 -24.17 -16.01
C SER A 267 2.27 -23.07 -14.94
N TYR A 268 1.30 -23.03 -14.02
CA TYR A 268 1.27 -22.13 -12.89
C TYR A 268 2.49 -22.32 -11.98
N LEU A 269 2.77 -23.57 -11.59
CA LEU A 269 3.91 -23.90 -10.73
C LEU A 269 5.26 -23.64 -11.41
N ALA A 270 5.35 -23.90 -12.71
CA ALA A 270 6.61 -23.77 -13.46
C ALA A 270 6.95 -22.30 -13.78
N LEU A 271 5.96 -21.45 -14.02
CA LEU A 271 6.18 -20.09 -14.52
C LEU A 271 5.77 -19.01 -13.52
N GLN A 272 4.57 -19.14 -12.95
CA GLN A 272 3.96 -18.09 -12.14
C GLN A 272 4.49 -18.09 -10.71
N VAL A 273 4.67 -19.27 -10.10
CA VAL A 273 5.25 -19.38 -8.74
C VAL A 273 6.68 -18.82 -8.67
N PRO A 274 7.62 -19.13 -9.59
CA PRO A 274 8.95 -18.53 -9.56
C PRO A 274 8.93 -17.00 -9.72
N LEU A 275 8.05 -16.48 -10.60
CA LEU A 275 7.87 -15.04 -10.78
C LEU A 275 7.37 -14.37 -9.48
N PHE A 276 6.34 -14.93 -8.85
CA PHE A 276 5.84 -14.43 -7.57
C PHE A 276 6.86 -14.57 -6.44
N GLY A 277 7.62 -15.66 -6.42
CA GLY A 277 8.73 -15.86 -5.49
C GLY A 277 9.83 -14.81 -5.64
N LEU A 278 10.19 -14.46 -6.88
CA LEU A 278 11.17 -13.41 -7.17
C LEU A 278 10.66 -12.04 -6.72
N CYS A 279 9.40 -11.70 -7.01
CA CYS A 279 8.80 -10.45 -6.55
C CYS A 279 8.73 -10.38 -5.02
N ALA A 280 8.26 -11.45 -4.36
CA ALA A 280 8.20 -11.52 -2.90
C ALA A 280 9.59 -11.37 -2.26
N TRP A 281 10.60 -12.04 -2.82
CA TRP A 281 11.99 -11.87 -2.40
C TRP A 281 12.46 -10.42 -2.55
N GLY A 282 12.15 -9.77 -3.68
CA GLY A 282 12.46 -8.37 -3.93
C GLY A 282 11.82 -7.42 -2.90
N LEU A 283 10.55 -7.65 -2.55
CA LEU A 283 9.84 -6.87 -1.53
C LEU A 283 10.43 -7.05 -0.14
N VAL A 284 10.82 -8.28 0.23
CA VAL A 284 11.54 -8.52 1.49
C VAL A 284 12.88 -7.79 1.48
N LYS A 285 13.58 -7.73 0.34
CA LYS A 285 14.84 -6.97 0.25
C LYS A 285 14.66 -5.47 0.33
N LEU A 286 13.57 -4.93 -0.20
CA LEU A 286 13.20 -3.53 0.02
C LEU A 286 12.90 -3.26 1.50
N GLN A 287 12.16 -4.15 2.16
CA GLN A 287 11.89 -4.05 3.60
C GLN A 287 13.17 -4.13 4.44
N ASP A 288 14.09 -5.04 4.11
CA ASP A 288 15.41 -5.16 4.76
C ASP A 288 16.21 -3.84 4.60
N HIS A 289 16.20 -3.26 3.39
CA HIS A 289 16.88 -2.01 3.09
C HIS A 289 16.33 -0.83 3.90
N ASP A 290 15.01 -0.71 3.99
CA ASP A 290 14.34 0.33 4.78
C ASP A 290 14.68 0.20 6.27
N LEU A 291 14.74 -1.03 6.79
CA LEU A 291 15.17 -1.29 8.17
C LEU A 291 16.63 -0.90 8.41
N ASP A 292 17.51 -1.13 7.45
CA ASP A 292 18.92 -0.73 7.54
C ASP A 292 19.08 0.79 7.50
N ILE A 293 18.26 1.51 6.71
CA ILE A 293 18.18 2.97 6.75
C ILE A 293 17.78 3.45 8.14
N ILE A 294 16.71 2.88 8.73
CA ILE A 294 16.25 3.27 10.06
C ILE A 294 17.36 3.07 11.09
N ARG A 295 18.04 1.93 11.07
CA ARG A 295 19.17 1.62 11.96
C ARG A 295 20.30 2.62 11.81
N PHE A 296 20.74 2.85 10.57
CA PHE A 296 21.85 3.74 10.28
C PHE A 296 21.57 5.18 10.72
N ARG A 297 20.39 5.71 10.39
CA ARG A 297 20.02 7.09 10.71
C ARG A 297 19.75 7.30 12.19
N LEU A 298 19.11 6.36 12.87
CA LEU A 298 18.93 6.45 14.32
C LEU A 298 20.25 6.33 15.09
N ASP A 299 21.26 5.62 14.56
CA ASP A 299 22.60 5.58 15.17
C ASP A 299 23.27 6.96 15.16
N GLU A 300 23.09 7.77 14.11
CA GLU A 300 23.60 9.16 14.06
C GLU A 300 23.01 9.99 15.22
N TYR A 301 21.70 9.89 15.46
CA TYR A 301 21.02 10.59 16.54
C TYR A 301 21.38 10.01 17.93
N ARG A 302 21.62 8.71 18.03
CA ARG A 302 22.13 8.07 19.26
C ARG A 302 23.50 8.63 19.64
N ARG A 303 24.42 8.74 18.68
CA ARG A 303 25.76 9.35 18.91
C ARG A 303 25.67 10.82 19.33
N ALA A 304 24.67 11.54 18.82
CA ALA A 304 24.36 12.90 19.23
C ALA A 304 23.58 13.00 20.57
N GLY A 305 23.28 11.88 21.24
CA GLY A 305 22.63 11.85 22.55
C GLY A 305 21.09 11.95 22.53
N TRP A 306 20.46 11.87 21.35
CA TRP A 306 19.00 11.94 21.23
C TRP A 306 18.30 10.62 21.53
N PHE A 307 18.96 9.47 21.36
CA PHE A 307 18.41 8.14 21.62
C PHE A 307 19.38 7.30 22.45
N THR A 308 18.82 6.39 23.24
CA THR A 308 19.57 5.33 23.93
C THR A 308 19.74 4.11 23.02
N PRO A 309 20.74 3.25 23.25
CA PRO A 309 20.88 1.99 22.51
C PRO A 309 19.64 1.09 22.61
N GLY A 310 18.96 1.11 23.78
CA GLY A 310 17.72 0.35 23.99
C GLY A 310 16.56 0.85 23.14
N GLU A 311 16.42 2.17 23.00
CA GLU A 311 15.37 2.78 22.15
C GLU A 311 15.61 2.51 20.67
N VAL A 312 16.87 2.57 20.21
CA VAL A 312 17.19 2.21 18.81
C VAL A 312 16.81 0.75 18.57
N ARG A 313 17.24 -0.18 19.43
CA ARG A 313 16.86 -1.60 19.32
C ARG A 313 15.34 -1.79 19.34
N MET A 314 14.62 -1.10 20.23
CA MET A 314 13.16 -1.16 20.31
C MET A 314 12.48 -0.76 19.00
N ILE A 315 13.08 0.14 18.21
CA ILE A 315 12.53 0.57 16.93
C ILE A 315 12.91 -0.39 15.81
N THR A 316 14.14 -0.93 15.83
CA THR A 316 14.76 -1.66 14.70
C THR A 316 14.76 -3.18 14.83
N ASP A 317 14.24 -3.71 15.95
CA ASP A 317 14.06 -5.13 16.21
C ASP A 317 12.58 -5.42 16.45
N TRP A 318 12.06 -6.45 15.77
CA TRP A 318 10.62 -6.70 15.75
C TRP A 318 10.13 -7.25 17.08
N ASP A 319 10.93 -8.06 17.77
CA ASP A 319 10.55 -8.64 19.05
C ASP A 319 10.53 -7.58 20.15
N ALA A 320 11.55 -6.72 20.17
CA ALA A 320 11.62 -5.56 21.06
C ALA A 320 10.48 -4.57 20.78
N ARG A 321 10.19 -4.27 19.50
CA ARG A 321 9.08 -3.40 19.10
C ARG A 321 7.74 -3.97 19.55
N ARG A 322 7.49 -5.26 19.31
CA ARG A 322 6.27 -5.95 19.76
C ARG A 322 6.15 -5.96 21.28
N ALA A 323 7.24 -6.17 22.01
CA ALA A 323 7.24 -6.10 23.47
C ALA A 323 6.89 -4.70 23.97
N ALA A 324 7.44 -3.65 23.36
CA ALA A 324 7.15 -2.26 23.70
C ALA A 324 5.70 -1.88 23.41
N ILE A 325 5.14 -2.29 22.26
CA ILE A 325 3.73 -2.07 21.93
C ILE A 325 2.82 -2.83 22.90
N ARG A 326 3.13 -4.09 23.23
CA ARG A 326 2.35 -4.86 24.21
C ARG A 326 2.37 -4.22 25.59
N TRP A 327 3.54 -3.73 26.02
CA TRP A 327 3.64 -2.96 27.25
C TRP A 327 2.79 -1.68 27.18
N GLY A 328 2.87 -0.90 26.10
CA GLY A 328 2.08 0.30 25.89
C GLY A 328 0.57 0.04 26.02
N ARG A 329 0.07 -1.02 25.39
CA ARG A 329 -1.33 -1.46 25.46
C ARG A 329 -1.80 -1.85 26.87
N SER A 330 -0.87 -2.20 27.76
CA SER A 330 -1.17 -2.51 29.16
C SER A 330 -1.19 -1.28 30.07
N GLN A 331 -0.95 -0.08 29.51
CA GLN A 331 -0.92 1.20 30.22
C GLN A 331 -2.14 2.06 29.85
N PRO A 332 -2.40 3.19 30.53
CA PRO A 332 -3.41 4.14 30.11
C PRO A 332 -3.24 4.60 28.65
N VAL A 333 -4.35 5.03 28.04
CA VAL A 333 -4.42 5.39 26.61
C VAL A 333 -3.36 6.41 26.21
N GLU A 334 -3.06 7.37 27.10
CA GLU A 334 -2.04 8.39 26.88
C GLU A 334 -0.64 7.79 26.74
N VAL A 335 -0.34 6.73 27.50
CA VAL A 335 0.96 6.04 27.48
C VAL A 335 1.07 5.09 26.28
N ASP A 336 0.00 4.37 25.92
CA ASP A 336 -0.03 3.57 24.67
C ASP A 336 0.17 4.47 23.45
N SER A 337 -0.55 5.60 23.41
CA SER A 337 -0.45 6.59 22.35
C SER A 337 0.97 7.19 22.28
N ALA A 338 1.58 7.51 23.43
CA ALA A 338 2.96 8.00 23.48
C ALA A 338 3.97 6.93 23.03
N MET A 339 3.79 5.65 23.36
CA MET A 339 4.67 4.58 22.91
C MET A 339 4.62 4.40 21.39
N ARG A 340 3.41 4.33 20.83
CA ARG A 340 3.21 4.22 19.37
C ARG A 340 3.70 5.47 18.64
N GLY A 341 3.41 6.65 19.19
CA GLY A 341 3.89 7.93 18.68
C GLY A 341 5.40 8.03 18.71
N PHE A 342 6.06 7.58 19.79
CA PHE A 342 7.52 7.54 19.88
C PHE A 342 8.13 6.67 18.78
N ILE A 343 7.61 5.45 18.60
CA ILE A 343 8.07 4.51 17.58
C ILE A 343 7.85 5.08 16.17
N SER A 344 6.66 5.61 15.89
CA SER A 344 6.30 6.16 14.58
C SER A 344 7.11 7.41 14.25
N ASP A 345 7.16 8.40 15.15
CA ASP A 345 7.87 9.66 14.90
C ASP A 345 9.39 9.46 14.84
N ALA A 346 9.95 8.52 15.60
CA ALA A 346 11.37 8.18 15.48
C ALA A 346 11.70 7.45 14.17
N THR A 347 10.79 6.59 13.68
CA THR A 347 10.93 5.96 12.36
C THR A 347 10.89 7.01 11.26
N ARG A 348 9.88 7.89 11.29
CA ARG A 348 9.77 9.02 10.36
C ARG A 348 10.95 9.98 10.43
N LEU A 349 11.55 10.15 11.61
CA LEU A 349 12.77 10.97 11.77
C LEU A 349 13.95 10.37 11.00
N ALA A 350 14.07 9.04 10.99
CA ALA A 350 15.09 8.35 10.24
C ALA A 350 14.92 8.56 8.73
N PHE A 351 13.71 8.37 8.20
CA PHE A 351 13.43 8.61 6.78
C PHE A 351 13.52 10.09 6.39
N ALA A 352 13.05 11.01 7.23
CA ALA A 352 13.23 12.45 7.00
C ALA A 352 14.73 12.82 6.90
N ARG A 353 15.59 12.17 7.69
CA ARG A 353 17.04 12.36 7.63
C ARG A 353 17.65 11.77 6.36
N GLU A 354 17.21 10.58 5.96
CA GLU A 354 17.63 9.94 4.71
C GLU A 354 17.24 10.82 3.52
N HIS A 355 15.97 11.25 3.45
CA HIS A 355 15.45 12.14 2.43
C HIS A 355 16.24 13.45 2.36
N ALA A 356 16.53 14.07 3.50
CA ALA A 356 17.34 15.29 3.57
C ALA A 356 18.78 15.12 3.04
N SER A 357 19.30 13.89 3.08
CA SER A 357 20.62 13.54 2.55
C SER A 357 20.61 13.31 1.04
N VAL A 358 19.50 12.75 0.52
CA VAL A 358 19.29 12.46 -0.90
C VAL A 358 18.84 13.71 -1.67
N ASP A 359 17.81 14.42 -1.19
CA ASP A 359 17.33 15.69 -1.73
C ASP A 359 17.80 16.88 -0.87
N LYS A 360 19.03 17.31 -1.11
CA LYS A 360 19.62 18.46 -0.40
C LYS A 360 18.89 19.79 -0.66
N LYS A 361 18.01 19.86 -1.67
CA LYS A 361 17.30 21.08 -2.09
C LYS A 361 15.92 21.22 -1.44
N ASP A 362 15.45 20.24 -0.67
CA ASP A 362 14.18 20.34 0.03
C ASP A 362 14.21 21.51 1.05
N PRO A 363 13.35 22.55 0.89
CA PRO A 363 13.31 23.68 1.80
C PRO A 363 12.79 23.30 3.20
N ASP A 364 12.01 22.23 3.33
CA ASP A 364 11.35 21.88 4.59
C ASP A 364 12.14 20.89 5.46
N ARG A 365 13.23 20.31 4.94
CA ARG A 365 14.01 19.25 5.62
C ARG A 365 14.33 19.55 7.09
N ARG A 366 14.79 20.77 7.40
CA ARG A 366 15.15 21.18 8.77
C ARG A 366 13.92 21.36 9.67
N VAL A 367 12.81 21.81 9.08
CA VAL A 367 11.55 22.03 9.82
C VAL A 367 10.94 20.68 10.21
N ILE A 368 10.96 19.72 9.29
CA ILE A 368 10.45 18.35 9.51
C ILE A 368 11.31 17.65 10.57
N GLU A 369 12.64 17.62 10.39
CA GLU A 369 13.59 17.01 11.32
C GLU A 369 13.40 17.57 12.75
N ARG A 370 13.34 18.90 12.89
CA ARG A 370 13.13 19.56 14.18
C ARG A 370 11.77 19.19 14.81
N ARG A 371 10.70 19.18 14.01
CA ARG A 371 9.36 18.84 14.50
C ARG A 371 9.32 17.41 15.03
N LEU A 372 9.92 16.47 14.32
CA LEU A 372 9.97 15.06 14.71
C LEU A 372 10.80 14.87 15.98
N LEU A 373 11.96 15.53 16.09
CA LEU A 373 12.77 15.54 17.32
C LEU A 373 11.99 16.09 18.54
N GLU A 374 11.24 17.19 18.35
CA GLU A 374 10.38 17.76 19.40
C GLU A 374 9.25 16.80 19.79
N ALA A 375 8.64 16.12 18.83
CA ALA A 375 7.58 15.12 19.06
C ALA A 375 8.10 13.89 19.82
N THR A 376 9.20 13.28 19.35
CA THR A 376 9.86 12.14 20.03
C THR A 376 10.24 12.49 21.47
N ARG A 377 10.73 13.71 21.72
CA ARG A 377 11.03 14.19 23.08
C ARG A 377 9.76 14.35 23.93
N GLY A 378 8.66 14.81 23.33
CA GLY A 378 7.35 14.90 23.97
C GLY A 378 6.86 13.53 24.45
N HIS A 379 6.84 12.54 23.55
CA HIS A 379 6.46 11.16 23.87
C HIS A 379 7.33 10.57 24.98
N ARG A 380 8.65 10.76 24.90
CA ARG A 380 9.59 10.26 25.93
C ARG A 380 9.28 10.83 27.32
N ARG A 381 8.80 12.07 27.45
CA ARG A 381 8.44 12.64 28.75
C ARG A 381 7.27 11.87 29.38
N VAL A 382 6.25 11.54 28.59
CA VAL A 382 5.08 10.76 29.03
C VAL A 382 5.50 9.34 29.43
N LEU A 383 6.37 8.70 28.63
CA LEU A 383 6.89 7.36 28.93
C LEU A 383 7.71 7.35 30.22
N ASN A 384 8.58 8.36 30.41
CA ASN A 384 9.40 8.47 31.62
C ASN A 384 8.55 8.77 32.87
N SER A 385 7.50 9.60 32.78
CA SER A 385 6.62 9.84 33.93
C SER A 385 5.87 8.58 34.33
N ALA A 386 5.37 7.80 33.35
CA ALA A 386 4.70 6.53 33.62
C ALA A 386 5.65 5.52 34.29
N GLN A 387 6.90 5.43 33.83
CA GLN A 387 7.91 4.57 34.45
C GLN A 387 8.27 4.99 35.88
N ARG A 388 8.36 6.30 36.16
CA ARG A 388 8.61 6.81 37.54
C ARG A 388 7.45 6.47 38.47
N ALA A 389 6.23 6.78 38.07
CA ALA A 389 5.03 6.48 38.87
C ALA A 389 4.94 4.99 39.21
N ARG A 390 5.29 4.11 38.27
CA ARG A 390 5.35 2.67 38.52
C ARG A 390 6.42 2.26 39.53
N ARG A 391 7.61 2.87 39.47
CA ARG A 391 8.69 2.61 40.43
C ARG A 391 8.32 3.09 41.83
N GLU A 392 7.71 4.27 41.93
CA GLU A 392 7.23 4.84 43.20
C GLU A 392 6.14 3.96 43.83
N ALA A 393 5.20 3.45 43.04
CA ALA A 393 4.17 2.51 43.51
C ALA A 393 4.76 1.17 44.00
N ALA A 394 5.80 0.67 43.32
CA ALA A 394 6.51 -0.55 43.76
C ALA A 394 7.29 -0.32 45.06
N SER A 395 8.03 0.79 45.18
CA SER A 395 8.76 1.10 46.42
C SER A 395 7.84 1.42 47.60
N GLY A 396 6.66 1.99 47.36
CA GLY A 396 5.68 2.29 48.42
C GLY A 396 4.94 1.05 48.93
N SER A 397 4.81 0.00 48.11
CA SER A 397 4.20 -1.27 48.52
C SER A 397 5.16 -2.14 49.33
N ASP A 398 6.46 -2.08 49.05
CA ASP A 398 7.48 -2.78 49.84
C ASP A 398 7.61 -2.21 51.27
N VAL A 399 7.37 -0.91 51.47
CA VAL A 399 7.41 -0.28 52.80
C VAL A 399 6.22 -0.72 53.65
N VAL A 400 5.00 -0.73 53.09
CA VAL A 400 3.78 -1.13 53.81
C VAL A 400 3.79 -2.63 54.15
N ALA A 401 4.39 -3.48 53.31
CA ALA A 401 4.55 -4.91 53.59
C ALA A 401 5.66 -5.22 54.63
N SER A 402 6.56 -4.28 54.90
CA SER A 402 7.60 -4.41 55.93
C SER A 402 7.18 -3.89 57.32
N GLU A 403 6.07 -3.14 57.38
CA GLU A 403 5.49 -2.59 58.61
C GLU A 403 4.27 -3.41 59.13
N SER A 404 3.85 -4.44 58.38
CA SER A 404 2.86 -5.45 58.78
C SER A 404 3.53 -6.76 59.15
#